data_AF-A0A952GC33-F1
#
_entry.id   AF-A0A952GC33-F1
#
_cell.length_a   1.000
_cell.length_b   1.000
_cell.length_c   1.000
_cell.angle_alpha   90.00
_cell.angle_beta   90.00
_cell.angle_gamma   90.00
#
_symmetry.space_group_name_H-M   'P 1'
#
loop_
_entity.id
_entity.type
_entity.pdbx_description
1 polymer ?
#
loop_
_entity_poly.entity_id
_entity_poly.type
_entity_poly.pdbx_seq_one_letter_code
_entity_poly.pdbx_strand_id
1 'polypeptide(L)'
;MPATDLRPTPEAEIIFKKWIVHLNDEFTRHEGYDRRAEIVRDELHQIVLGRPHGGRLNSTLVTELPMNVLIESLDPRNLTFEAELLPEVDAARFYPRKPLIFFWEAFDRSPLGLNHWLGKRFRCMLARHI
;
A
#
# COMPACT_ATOMS: atom_id res chain seq x y z
N MET A 1 15.19 -2.25 -31.61
CA MET A 1 13.84 -2.85 -31.71
C MET A 1 12.85 -1.80 -31.23
N PRO A 2 11.76 -1.49 -31.96
CA PRO A 2 10.72 -0.65 -31.38
C PRO A 2 10.15 -1.36 -30.15
N ALA A 3 9.78 -0.63 -29.11
CA ALA A 3 9.17 -1.18 -27.91
C ALA A 3 7.78 -1.74 -28.26
N THR A 4 7.75 -2.95 -28.81
CA THR A 4 6.54 -3.67 -29.20
C THR A 4 5.78 -4.05 -27.93
N ASP A 5 4.61 -3.44 -27.74
CA ASP A 5 3.57 -3.69 -26.73
C ASP A 5 4.06 -4.47 -25.49
N LEU A 6 4.68 -3.76 -24.53
CA LEU A 6 5.18 -4.28 -23.26
C LEU A 6 4.02 -4.71 -22.34
N ARG A 7 3.33 -5.78 -22.71
CA ARG A 7 2.28 -6.41 -21.90
C ARG A 7 2.85 -7.57 -21.09
N PRO A 8 2.33 -7.78 -19.86
CA PRO A 8 2.59 -9.01 -19.14
C PRO A 8 1.94 -10.20 -19.87
N THR A 9 2.19 -11.42 -19.40
CA THR A 9 1.46 -12.60 -19.90
C THR A 9 -0.05 -12.43 -19.67
N PRO A 10 -0.91 -13.10 -20.46
CA PRO A 10 -2.36 -13.01 -20.27
C PRO A 10 -2.82 -13.36 -18.84
N GLU A 11 -2.20 -14.35 -18.21
CA GLU A 11 -2.50 -14.80 -16.85
C GLU A 11 -2.19 -13.71 -15.83
N ALA A 12 -1.00 -13.11 -15.93
CA ALA A 12 -0.59 -12.03 -15.06
C ALA A 12 -1.46 -10.78 -15.27
N GLU A 13 -1.81 -10.44 -16.52
CA GLU A 13 -2.71 -9.34 -16.83
C GLU A 13 -4.07 -9.48 -16.13
N ILE A 14 -4.64 -10.70 -16.16
CA ILE A 14 -5.92 -11.01 -15.51
C ILE A 14 -5.81 -10.81 -14.00
N ILE A 15 -4.76 -11.34 -13.37
CA ILE A 15 -4.55 -11.24 -11.92
C ILE A 15 -4.38 -9.78 -11.50
N PHE A 16 -3.50 -9.04 -12.19
CA PHE A 16 -3.25 -7.62 -11.91
C PHE A 16 -4.52 -6.78 -12.03
N LYS A 17 -5.31 -6.97 -13.09
CA LYS A 17 -6.56 -6.25 -13.28
C LYS A 17 -7.56 -6.56 -12.18
N LYS A 18 -7.74 -7.84 -11.82
CA LYS A 18 -8.64 -8.27 -10.75
C LYS A 18 -8.27 -7.61 -9.42
N TRP A 19 -6.98 -7.62 -9.07
CA TRP A 19 -6.49 -7.00 -7.84
C TRP A 19 -6.72 -5.48 -7.83
N ILE A 20 -6.42 -4.77 -8.93
CA ILE A 20 -6.66 -3.32 -9.01
C ILE A 20 -8.16 -2.98 -8.90
N VAL A 21 -9.04 -3.75 -9.55
CA VAL A 21 -10.49 -3.56 -9.45
C VAL A 21 -10.95 -3.75 -8.01
N HIS A 22 -10.49 -4.83 -7.35
CA HIS A 22 -10.79 -5.07 -5.95
C HIS A 22 -10.40 -3.90 -5.04
N LEU A 23 -9.16 -3.41 -5.16
CA LEU A 23 -8.71 -2.26 -4.36
C LEU A 23 -9.47 -0.99 -4.67
N ASN A 24 -9.79 -0.74 -5.95
CA ASN A 24 -10.59 0.40 -6.34
C ASN A 24 -11.97 0.36 -5.67
N ASP A 25 -12.62 -0.80 -5.65
CA ASP A 25 -13.94 -0.97 -5.03
C ASP A 25 -13.88 -0.80 -3.51
N GLU A 26 -12.84 -1.31 -2.85
CA GLU A 26 -12.61 -1.12 -1.41
C GLU A 26 -12.40 0.37 -1.06
N PHE A 27 -11.55 1.09 -1.81
CA PHE A 27 -11.29 2.51 -1.55
C PHE A 27 -12.44 3.44 -1.95
N THR A 28 -13.30 3.00 -2.88
CA THR A 28 -14.56 3.68 -3.20
C THR A 28 -15.59 3.49 -2.09
N ARG A 29 -15.67 2.30 -1.48
CA ARG A 29 -16.61 2.01 -0.39
C ARG A 29 -16.20 2.66 0.92
N HIS A 30 -14.89 2.81 1.15
CA HIS A 30 -14.34 3.22 2.44
C HIS A 30 -13.47 4.46 2.29
N GLU A 31 -13.99 5.62 2.69
CA GLU A 31 -13.27 6.90 2.69
C GLU A 31 -12.63 7.25 4.05
N GLY A 32 -13.05 6.57 5.12
CA GLY A 32 -12.55 6.80 6.47
C GLY A 32 -11.11 6.34 6.67
N TYR A 33 -10.35 7.12 7.44
CA TYR A 33 -8.93 6.88 7.74
C TYR A 33 -8.66 5.47 8.28
N ASP A 34 -9.35 5.08 9.36
CA ASP A 34 -9.07 3.80 10.05
C ASP A 34 -9.28 2.60 9.12
N ARG A 35 -10.38 2.60 8.37
CA ARG A 35 -10.68 1.49 7.48
C ARG A 35 -9.70 1.41 6.30
N ARG A 36 -9.31 2.55 5.74
CA ARG A 36 -8.26 2.60 4.70
C ARG A 36 -6.91 2.14 5.27
N ALA A 37 -6.58 2.49 6.51
CA ALA A 37 -5.35 2.05 7.16
C ALA A 37 -5.31 0.53 7.36
N GLU A 38 -6.41 -0.09 7.75
CA GLU A 38 -6.54 -1.55 7.85
C GLU A 38 -6.32 -2.24 6.49
N ILE A 39 -7.01 -1.78 5.45
CA ILE A 39 -6.88 -2.34 4.10
C ILE A 39 -5.42 -2.24 3.62
N VAL A 40 -4.80 -1.08 3.77
CA VAL A 40 -3.40 -0.86 3.37
C VAL A 40 -2.45 -1.75 4.17
N ARG A 41 -2.64 -1.88 5.48
CA ARG A 41 -1.81 -2.76 6.33
C ARG A 41 -1.91 -4.22 5.87
N ASP A 42 -3.11 -4.69 5.59
CA ASP A 42 -3.35 -6.08 5.16
C ASP A 42 -2.73 -6.36 3.78
N GLU A 43 -2.84 -5.44 2.84
CA GLU A 43 -2.21 -5.53 1.52
C GLU A 43 -0.69 -5.52 1.61
N LEU A 44 -0.12 -4.61 2.41
CA LEU A 44 1.33 -4.52 2.59
C LEU A 44 1.90 -5.77 3.28
N HIS A 45 1.16 -6.40 4.19
CA HIS A 45 1.57 -7.69 4.73
C HIS A 45 1.65 -8.77 3.65
N GLN A 46 0.66 -8.83 2.76
CA GLN A 46 0.69 -9.80 1.66
C GLN A 46 1.79 -9.51 0.64
N ILE A 47 2.04 -8.23 0.34
CA ILE A 47 3.06 -7.81 -0.63
C ILE A 47 4.49 -8.02 -0.08
N VAL A 48 4.73 -7.59 1.17
CA VAL A 48 6.08 -7.55 1.75
C VAL A 48 6.44 -8.84 2.46
N LEU A 49 5.50 -9.47 3.16
CA LEU A 49 5.73 -10.67 3.97
C LEU A 49 5.14 -11.95 3.37
N GLY A 50 4.34 -11.85 2.30
CA GLY A 50 3.72 -13.02 1.65
C GLY A 50 2.63 -13.70 2.48
N ARG A 51 2.02 -12.99 3.44
CA ARG A 51 0.95 -13.55 4.30
C ARG A 51 -0.06 -12.49 4.71
N PRO A 52 -1.31 -12.85 5.02
CA PRO A 52 -2.28 -11.94 5.61
C PRO A 52 -1.79 -11.38 6.95
N HIS A 53 -2.26 -10.18 7.27
CA HIS A 53 -2.11 -9.64 8.61
C HIS A 53 -2.84 -10.52 9.64
N GLY A 54 -2.24 -10.70 10.80
CA GLY A 54 -2.86 -11.41 11.91
C GLY A 54 -1.84 -12.18 12.75
N GLY A 55 -2.35 -12.78 13.82
CA GLY A 55 -1.53 -13.44 14.83
C GLY A 55 -1.01 -12.48 15.90
N ARG A 56 -0.64 -13.04 17.05
CA ARG A 56 -0.11 -12.27 18.18
C ARG A 56 1.40 -12.12 18.04
N LEU A 57 1.89 -10.89 18.03
CA LEU A 57 3.33 -10.64 18.08
C LEU A 57 3.87 -10.96 19.46
N ASN A 58 5.02 -11.64 19.52
CA ASN A 58 5.74 -11.83 20.76
C ASN A 58 6.74 -10.69 20.94
N SER A 59 6.31 -9.62 21.62
CA SER A 59 7.14 -8.44 21.87
C SER A 59 8.23 -8.66 22.93
N THR A 60 8.19 -9.78 23.66
CA THR A 60 9.18 -10.09 24.71
C THR A 60 10.39 -10.85 24.20
N LEU A 61 10.27 -11.50 23.05
CA LEU A 61 11.37 -12.28 22.47
C LEU A 61 12.25 -11.39 21.59
N VAL A 62 13.43 -11.04 22.10
CA VAL A 62 14.39 -10.12 21.45
C VAL A 62 14.71 -10.54 20.01
N THR A 63 14.80 -11.84 19.74
CA THR A 63 15.10 -12.39 18.41
C THR A 63 13.99 -12.14 17.39
N GLU A 64 12.76 -11.87 17.83
CA GLU A 64 11.63 -11.55 16.95
C GLU A 64 11.42 -10.03 16.77
N LEU A 65 12.10 -9.19 17.55
CA LEU A 65 11.93 -7.74 17.49
C LEU A 65 12.12 -7.14 16.10
N PRO A 66 13.13 -7.53 15.29
CA PRO A 66 13.27 -6.97 13.94
C PRO A 66 12.05 -7.24 13.06
N MET A 67 11.47 -8.45 13.16
CA MET A 67 10.24 -8.81 12.45
C MET A 67 9.03 -8.04 12.98
N ASN A 68 8.93 -7.88 14.30
CA ASN A 68 7.85 -7.09 14.91
C ASN A 68 7.93 -5.61 14.50
N VAL A 69 9.13 -5.03 14.46
CA VAL A 69 9.36 -3.66 13.98
C VAL A 69 8.91 -3.54 12.53
N LEU A 70 9.29 -4.49 11.66
CA LEU A 70 8.83 -4.50 10.28
C LEU A 70 7.31 -4.58 10.20
N ILE A 71 6.68 -5.48 10.95
CA ILE A 71 5.22 -5.67 10.95
C ILE A 71 4.50 -4.38 11.36
N GLU A 72 4.93 -3.74 12.43
CA GLU A 72 4.32 -2.50 12.89
C GLU A 72 4.61 -1.32 11.96
N SER A 73 5.73 -1.35 11.22
CA SER A 73 6.06 -0.33 10.21
C SER A 73 5.20 -0.42 8.94
N LEU A 74 4.45 -1.52 8.75
CA LEU A 74 3.49 -1.67 7.65
C LEU A 74 2.12 -1.08 7.98
N ASP A 75 1.90 -0.57 9.19
CA ASP A 75 0.68 0.14 9.57
C ASP A 75 0.82 1.65 9.30
N PRO A 76 -0.02 2.25 8.44
CA PRO A 76 0.01 3.69 8.19
C PRO A 76 -0.19 4.56 9.44
N ARG A 77 -0.82 4.02 10.48
CA ARG A 77 -1.07 4.71 11.76
C ARG A 77 0.19 4.88 12.60
N ASN A 78 1.22 4.07 12.36
CA ASN A 78 2.48 4.11 13.10
C ASN A 78 3.55 5.00 12.42
N LEU A 79 3.20 5.65 11.31
CA LEU A 79 4.14 6.45 10.53
C LEU A 79 3.83 7.94 10.66
N THR A 80 4.86 8.78 10.47
CA THR A 80 4.72 10.23 10.36
C THR A 80 5.41 10.67 9.09
N PHE A 81 4.67 11.33 8.20
CA PHE A 81 5.25 12.01 7.05
C PHE A 81 5.85 13.34 7.46
N GLU A 82 6.94 13.74 6.79
CA GLU A 82 7.49 15.08 6.94
C GLU A 82 6.44 16.17 6.67
N ALA A 83 5.54 15.93 5.71
CA ALA A 83 4.41 16.83 5.41
C ALA A 83 3.51 17.10 6.62
N GLU A 84 3.37 16.16 7.57
CA GLU A 84 2.57 16.37 8.78
C GLU A 84 3.21 17.38 9.75
N LEU A 85 4.50 17.65 9.60
CA LEU A 85 5.26 18.58 10.43
C LEU A 85 5.26 20.00 9.85
N LEU A 86 4.79 20.18 8.62
CA LEU A 86 4.79 21.45 7.91
C LEU A 86 3.55 22.29 8.28
N PRO A 87 3.71 23.52 8.81
CA PRO A 87 2.58 24.37 9.21
C PRO A 87 1.58 24.70 8.09
N GLU A 88 2.02 24.68 6.84
CA GLU A 88 1.22 24.96 5.65
C GLU A 88 0.31 23.80 5.22
N VAL A 89 0.51 22.60 5.77
CA VAL A 89 -0.28 21.42 5.41
C VAL A 89 -1.60 21.41 6.17
N ASP A 90 -2.70 21.36 5.42
CA ASP A 90 -4.03 21.15 5.99
C ASP A 90 -4.15 19.71 6.49
N ALA A 91 -3.98 19.54 7.81
CA ALA A 91 -4.07 18.25 8.47
C ALA A 91 -5.41 17.55 8.22
N ALA A 92 -6.54 18.28 8.26
CA ALA A 92 -7.87 17.70 8.07
C ALA A 92 -8.03 17.11 6.66
N ARG A 93 -7.38 17.72 5.66
CA ARG A 93 -7.33 17.21 4.29
C ARG A 93 -6.26 16.15 4.08
N PHE A 94 -5.16 16.18 4.81
CA PHE A 94 -4.05 15.23 4.67
C PHE A 94 -4.38 13.88 5.32
N TYR A 95 -4.87 13.88 6.55
CA TYR A 95 -5.09 12.66 7.35
C TYR A 95 -5.93 11.60 6.62
N PRO A 96 -7.09 11.89 6.01
CA PRO A 96 -7.88 10.88 5.30
C PRO A 96 -7.16 10.21 4.12
N ARG A 97 -6.13 10.87 3.56
CA ARG A 97 -5.36 10.41 2.40
C ARG A 97 -4.06 9.70 2.77
N LYS A 98 -3.53 9.99 3.97
CA LYS A 98 -2.26 9.47 4.48
C LYS A 98 -2.09 7.96 4.25
N PRO A 99 -3.08 7.09 4.53
CA PRO A 99 -2.92 5.65 4.28
C PRO A 99 -2.64 5.32 2.82
N LEU A 100 -3.30 6.01 1.89
CA LEU A 100 -3.14 5.77 0.46
C LEU A 100 -1.84 6.37 -0.08
N ILE A 101 -1.42 7.53 0.43
CA ILE A 101 -0.10 8.10 0.13
C ILE A 101 1.00 7.13 0.56
N PHE A 102 0.89 6.59 1.79
CA PHE A 102 1.82 5.56 2.26
C PHE A 102 1.76 4.29 1.41
N PHE A 103 0.57 3.84 1.00
CA PHE A 103 0.44 2.65 0.17
C PHE A 103 1.15 2.81 -1.18
N TRP A 104 1.03 4.00 -1.80
CA TRP A 104 1.78 4.34 -3.00
C TRP A 104 3.28 4.17 -2.77
N GLU A 105 3.78 4.85 -1.74
CA GLU A 105 5.19 4.91 -1.40
C GLU A 105 5.80 3.55 -1.07
N ALA A 106 5.06 2.71 -0.33
CA ALA A 106 5.46 1.36 0.00
C ALA A 106 5.40 0.42 -1.22
N PHE A 107 4.38 0.56 -2.08
CA PHE A 107 4.28 -0.17 -3.34
C PHE A 107 5.48 0.11 -4.25
N ASP A 108 5.86 1.38 -4.40
CA ASP A 108 6.98 1.80 -5.26
C ASP A 108 8.33 1.25 -4.78
N ARG A 109 8.48 1.01 -3.48
CA ARG A 109 9.68 0.40 -2.87
C ARG A 109 9.64 -1.13 -2.83
N SER A 110 8.51 -1.75 -3.20
CA SER A 110 8.35 -3.21 -3.24
C SER A 110 8.81 -3.81 -4.57
N PRO A 111 9.01 -5.15 -4.66
CA PRO A 111 9.24 -5.83 -5.95
C PRO A 111 8.12 -5.57 -6.99
N LEU A 112 6.89 -5.29 -6.56
CA LEU A 112 5.79 -4.96 -7.47
C LEU A 112 5.99 -3.60 -8.16
N GLY A 113 6.67 -2.66 -7.50
CA GLY A 113 6.98 -1.33 -8.02
C GLY A 113 7.86 -1.35 -9.27
N LEU A 114 8.67 -2.41 -9.44
CA LEU A 114 9.50 -2.65 -10.62
C LEU A 114 8.67 -2.97 -11.88
N ASN A 115 7.45 -3.49 -11.72
CA ASN A 115 6.57 -3.81 -12.84
C ASN A 115 5.89 -2.54 -13.37
N HIS A 116 6.43 -1.97 -14.45
CA HIS A 116 5.92 -0.72 -15.02
C HIS A 116 4.44 -0.81 -15.46
N TRP A 117 4.03 -1.93 -16.07
CA TRP A 117 2.67 -2.10 -16.57
C TRP A 117 1.64 -2.11 -15.43
N LEU A 118 1.94 -2.83 -14.35
CA LEU A 118 1.14 -2.91 -13.13
C LEU A 118 1.18 -1.56 -12.40
N GLY A 119 2.38 -1.07 -12.12
CA GLY A 119 2.60 0.14 -11.34
C GLY A 119 1.92 1.37 -11.93
N LYS A 120 1.95 1.55 -13.25
CA LYS A 120 1.21 2.66 -13.90
C LYS A 120 -0.28 2.61 -13.59
N ARG A 121 -0.90 1.43 -13.68
CA ARG A 121 -2.35 1.26 -13.46
C ARG A 121 -2.72 1.38 -12.00
N PHE A 122 -1.92 0.78 -11.12
CA PHE A 122 -2.07 0.89 -9.67
C PHE A 122 -2.03 2.36 -9.22
N ARG A 123 -0.99 3.12 -9.64
CA ARG A 123 -0.86 4.54 -9.31
C ARG A 123 -2.02 5.38 -9.87
N CYS A 124 -2.45 5.11 -11.11
CA CYS A 124 -3.62 5.80 -11.67
C CYS A 124 -4.92 5.51 -10.90
N MET A 125 -5.11 4.29 -10.37
CA MET A 125 -6.24 3.96 -9.52
C MET A 125 -6.15 4.72 -8.20
N LEU A 126 -5.01 4.62 -7.52
CA LEU A 126 -4.79 5.21 -6.20
C LEU A 126 -4.88 6.75 -6.22
N ALA A 127 -4.38 7.38 -7.28
CA ALA A 127 -4.47 8.83 -7.51
C ALA A 127 -5.91 9.37 -7.60
N ARG A 128 -6.92 8.52 -7.86
CA ARG A 128 -8.32 8.95 -7.85
C ARG A 128 -8.92 9.05 -6.44
N HIS A 129 -8.25 8.43 -5.47
CA HIS A 129 -8.69 8.30 -4.08
C HIS A 129 -7.89 9.19 -3.11
N ILE A 130 -6.75 9.73 -3.58
CA ILE A 130 -5.92 10.74 -2.92
C ILE A 130 -6.38 12.11 -3.43
#